data_AF-A0A417HDG6-F1
#
_entry.id   AF-A0A417HDG6-F1
#
_cell.length_a   1.000
_cell.length_b   1.000
_cell.length_c   1.000
_cell.angle_alpha   90.00
_cell.angle_beta   90.00
_cell.angle_gamma   90.00
#
_symmetry.space_group_name_H-M   'P 1'
#
loop_
_entity.id
_entity.type
_entity.pdbx_description
1 polymer ?
#
loop_
_entity_poly.entity_id
_entity_poly.type
_entity_poly.pdbx_seq_one_letter_code
_entity_poly.pdbx_strand_id
1 'polypeptide(L)' 'MVNREKEKHFGLRVNGDILAKFRYVCSYEGRSANSQIIQLMLKFIADYEKEHGKIDLSDLQ' A
#
# COMPACT_ATOMS: atom_id res chain seq x y z
N MET A 1 -6.88 11.04 -21.07
CA MET A 1 -5.89 11.77 -20.23
C MET A 1 -6.10 11.29 -18.80
N VAL A 2 -5.14 10.59 -18.20
CA VAL A 2 -5.29 10.09 -16.82
C VAL A 2 -4.89 11.22 -15.87
N ASN A 3 -5.82 11.69 -15.05
CA ASN A 3 -5.61 12.75 -14.08
C ASN A 3 -4.67 12.26 -12.96
N ARG A 4 -3.38 12.60 -13.06
CA ARG A 4 -2.33 12.25 -12.06
C ARG A 4 -2.36 13.13 -10.81
N GLU A 5 -3.28 14.10 -10.74
CA GLU A 5 -3.37 15.10 -9.66
C GLU A 5 -3.61 14.50 -8.26
N LYS A 6 -3.96 13.20 -8.17
CA LYS A 6 -4.15 12.49 -6.89
C LYS A 6 -3.03 11.51 -6.54
N GLU A 7 -2.04 11.30 -7.41
CA GLU A 7 -0.93 10.39 -7.14
C GLU A 7 0.10 11.08 -6.25
N LYS A 8 0.19 10.63 -4.99
CA LYS A 8 1.23 11.09 -4.06
C LYS A 8 2.42 10.12 -4.08
N HIS A 9 3.63 10.66 -4.13
CA HIS A 9 4.84 9.87 -3.92
C HIS A 9 4.94 9.47 -2.45
N PHE A 10 4.99 8.17 -2.20
CA PHE A 10 5.13 7.61 -0.86
C PHE A 10 6.51 6.95 -0.72
N GLY A 11 7.41 7.60 -0.01
CA GLY A 11 8.74 7.09 0.30
C GLY A 11 8.77 6.37 1.64
N LEU A 12 9.13 5.09 1.64
CA LEU A 12 9.32 4.29 2.85
C LEU A 12 10.81 4.17 3.20
N ARG A 13 11.15 4.36 4.47
CA ARG A 13 12.48 4.01 5.00
C ARG A 13 12.42 2.60 5.57
N VAL A 14 13.12 1.67 4.92
CA VAL A 14 13.24 0.28 5.34
C VAL A 14 14.70 -0.16 5.23
N ASN A 15 15.07 -1.16 6.01
CA ASN A 15 16.40 -1.77 5.88
C ASN A 15 16.55 -2.39 4.47
N GLY A 16 17.74 -2.27 3.87
CA GLY A 16 18.03 -2.78 2.52
C GLY A 16 17.78 -4.28 2.37
N ASP A 17 18.06 -5.06 3.41
CA ASP A 17 17.83 -6.52 3.44
C ASP A 17 16.34 -6.86 3.36
N ILE A 18 15.51 -6.10 4.08
CA ILE A 18 14.05 -6.23 4.06
C ILE A 18 13.51 -5.87 2.68
N LEU A 19 14.00 -4.77 2.09
CA LEU A 19 13.59 -4.35 0.75
C LEU A 19 13.96 -5.41 -0.30
N ALA A 20 15.15 -6.02 -0.19
CA ALA A 20 15.58 -7.08 -1.10
C ALA A 20 14.69 -8.31 -1.01
N LYS A 21 14.41 -8.79 0.22
CA LYS A 21 13.49 -9.91 0.47
C LYS A 21 12.08 -9.62 -0.03
N PHE A 22 11.58 -8.41 0.23
CA PHE A 22 10.26 -7.98 -0.24
C PHE A 22 10.17 -7.98 -1.77
N ARG A 23 11.17 -7.41 -2.45
CA ARG A 23 11.23 -7.42 -3.92
C ARG A 23 11.29 -8.83 -4.48
N TYR A 24 12.05 -9.72 -3.86
CA TYR A 24 12.12 -11.13 -4.26
C TYR A 24 10.74 -11.81 -4.23
N VAL A 25 10.00 -11.65 -3.14
CA VAL A 25 8.63 -12.19 -3.02
C VAL A 25 7.68 -11.56 -4.03
N CYS A 26 7.74 -10.24 -4.21
CA CYS A 26 6.89 -9.55 -5.19
C CYS A 26 7.16 -10.04 -6.62
N SER A 27 8.43 -10.23 -6.98
CA SER A 27 8.82 -10.78 -8.28
C SER A 27 8.30 -12.20 -8.49
N TYR A 28 8.29 -13.03 -7.44
CA TYR A 28 7.68 -14.36 -7.49
C TYR A 28 6.17 -14.30 -7.73
N GLU A 29 5.46 -13.35 -7.10
CA GLU A 29 4.02 -13.12 -7.32
C GLU A 29 3.69 -12.39 -8.64
N GLY A 30 4.70 -12.02 -9.45
CA GLY A 30 4.51 -11.29 -10.70
C GLY A 30 4.08 -9.83 -10.52
N ARG A 31 4.35 -9.23 -9.34
CA ARG A 31 3.96 -7.85 -9.01
C ARG A 31 5.18 -6.97 -8.77
N SER A 32 5.03 -5.67 -9.03
CA SER A 32 6.02 -4.70 -8.57
C SER A 32 5.90 -4.50 -7.06
N ALA A 33 7.01 -4.18 -6.39
CA ALA A 33 7.01 -3.84 -4.97
C ALA A 33 5.97 -2.74 -4.63
N ASN A 34 5.84 -1.73 -5.51
CA ASN A 34 4.86 -0.67 -5.32
C ASN A 34 3.41 -1.18 -5.40
N SER A 35 3.09 -2.01 -6.40
CA SER A 35 1.77 -2.60 -6.54
C SER A 35 1.41 -3.49 -5.34
N GLN A 36 2.38 -4.27 -4.83
CA GLN A 36 2.16 -5.10 -3.65
C GLN A 36 1.92 -4.27 -2.39
N ILE A 37 2.68 -3.19 -2.18
CA ILE A 37 2.45 -2.27 -1.04
C ILE A 37 1.03 -1.68 -1.09
N ILE A 38 0.56 -1.25 -2.26
CA ILE A 38 -0.81 -0.73 -2.42
C ILE A 38 -1.84 -1.80 -2.04
N GLN A 39 -1.66 -3.05 -2.51
CA GLN A 39 -2.55 -4.15 -2.16
C GLN A 39 -2.57 -4.45 -0.66
N LEU A 40 -1.41 -4.40 0.00
CA LEU A 40 -1.30 -4.58 1.44
C LEU A 40 -2.02 -3.46 2.21
N MET A 41 -1.88 -2.20 1.78
CA MET A 41 -2.61 -1.07 2.37
C MET A 41 -4.11 -1.22 2.21
N LEU A 42 -4.59 -1.56 1.01
CA LEU A 42 -6.02 -1.77 0.75
C LEU A 42 -6.59 -2.91 1.60
N LYS A 43 -5.85 -4.02 1.71
CA LYS A 43 -6.25 -5.15 2.54
C LYS A 43 -6.31 -4.75 4.02
N PHE A 44 -5.32 -4.01 4.50
CA PHE A 44 -5.28 -3.53 5.88
C PHE A 44 -6.48 -2.62 6.19
N ILE A 45 -6.79 -1.66 5.30
CA ILE A 45 -7.95 -0.78 5.43
C ILE A 45 -9.24 -1.60 5.45
N ALA A 46 -9.43 -2.52 4.50
CA ALA A 46 -10.64 -3.32 4.42
C ALA A 46 -10.86 -4.22 5.64
N ASP A 47 -9.77 -4.78 6.18
CA ASP A 47 -9.83 -5.62 7.39
C ASP A 47 -10.19 -4.77 8.62
N TYR A 48 -9.58 -3.59 8.75
CA TYR A 48 -9.92 -2.62 9.78
C TYR A 48 -11.38 -2.15 9.68
N GLU A 49 -11.86 -1.81 8.48
CA GLU A 49 -13.24 -1.38 8.26
C GLU A 49 -14.27 -2.46 8.57
N LYS A 50 -13.88 -3.73 8.39
CA LYS A 50 -14.72 -4.87 8.72
C LYS A 50 -14.85 -5.07 10.23
N GLU A 51 -13.80 -4.80 11.00
CA GLU A 51 -13.78 -4.96 12.45
C GLU A 51 -14.32 -3.73 13.21
N HIS A 52 -13.99 -2.52 12.74
CA HIS A 52 -14.30 -1.26 13.44
C HIS A 52 -15.41 -0.42 12.80
N GLY A 53 -15.87 -0.79 11.61
CA GLY A 53 -16.79 0.02 10.80
C GLY A 53 -16.04 0.90 9.79
N LYS A 54 -16.79 1.44 8.82
CA LYS A 54 -16.20 2.21 7.70
C LYS A 54 -15.44 3.42 8.20
N ILE A 55 -14.28 3.68 7.61
CA ILE A 55 -13.50 4.87 7.90
C ILE A 55 -14.21 6.04 7.24
N ASP A 56 -14.71 6.97 8.06
CA ASP A 56 -15.27 8.20 7.56
C ASP A 56 -14.14 9.22 7.35
N LEU A 57 -13.94 9.63 6.10
CA LEU A 57 -12.87 10.57 5.74
C LEU A 57 -13.11 12.00 6.26
N SER A 58 -14.31 12.32 6.77
CA SER A 58 -14.56 13.60 7.43
C SER A 58 -13.99 13.68 8.85
N ASP A 59 -13.64 12.53 9.44
CA ASP A 59 -13.00 12.43 10.76
C ASP A 59 -11.46 12.50 10.68
N LEU A 60 -10.89 12.36 9.47
CA LEU A 60 -9.45 12.47 9.22
C LEU A 60 -9.04 13.96 9.12
N GLN A 61 -8.59 14.52 10.25
CA GLN A 61 -7.96 15.85 10.34
C GLN A 61 -6.64 15.97 9.56
#